data_AF-A0A438DTY2-F1
#
_entry.id   AF-A0A438DTY2-F1
#
_cell.length_a   1.000
_cell.length_b   1.000
_cell.length_c   1.000
_cell.angle_alpha   90.00
_cell.angle_beta   90.00
_cell.angle_gamma   90.00
#
_symmetry.space_group_name_H-M   'P 1'
#
loop_
_entity.id
_entity.type
_entity.pdbx_description
1 polymer ?
#
loop_
_entity_poly.entity_id
_entity_poly.type
_entity_poly.pdbx_seq_one_letter_code
_entity_poly.pdbx_strand_id
1 'polypeptide(L)'
;MQCLLCKEWPAQLLSPITSPQTTYTICPTSILLHFPMAKPISSPLHEKFPQKNTLHRALDLTIFFLLLSLLAYRLLSLKNNGFTWLLAFLCESWFTFIWILNVSTKWNPVSYKTYPERLLQCYRVDELPPVDMFVTTADPMLEPPIITVNTVLSLLAVDYPANKLSCYVSDDGASPLTFYALLEASKFAKLWVPFCKKYGIQTRAPFRYFSRELLPSHDNSTEFLQEYRKIMDEYEELRRRIEHATLKSISHELSTADFVAFSNIKKGSHPTIIKVILENKESRSDGLPHLVYVSREKDPKHPHHYKAGAMNVLTRVSGAMTNAPFMLNVDCDMYANNPQIFHHAMCLLLGSKNEQDCGFVQSPQCFYDGLKDDPFGNQLVVLYKYLGSGIAGLQGPTYIGTGCFHRRKVIYGLWPDGRMEIKGRSGKLTDERIQKTFGNSKEFTKTAARILSGLSGISHCPYDLLNRVEAAQEVATCSYEYGTSWGTKVSCKYLEQQE
;
A
#
# COMPACT_ATOMS: atom_id res chain seq x y z
N MET A 1 -7.36 -5.48 31.03
CA MET A 1 -7.72 -4.81 29.77
C MET A 1 -9.13 -5.22 29.42
N GLN A 2 -10.06 -4.27 29.49
CA GLN A 2 -11.50 -4.53 29.52
C GLN A 2 -12.04 -5.03 28.19
N CYS A 3 -12.83 -6.08 28.33
CA CYS A 3 -13.69 -6.71 27.35
C CYS A 3 -14.89 -5.80 27.04
N LEU A 4 -15.19 -5.56 25.76
CA LEU A 4 -16.53 -5.16 25.33
C LEU A 4 -16.93 -6.04 24.15
N LEU A 5 -17.75 -7.04 24.50
CA LEU A 5 -18.42 -8.01 23.65
C LEU A 5 -19.60 -7.39 22.89
N CYS A 6 -19.84 -7.95 21.71
CA CYS A 6 -21.13 -8.27 21.10
C CYS A 6 -22.21 -7.17 20.99
N LYS A 7 -22.55 -6.82 19.74
CA LYS A 7 -23.94 -6.68 19.31
C LYS A 7 -24.20 -7.44 18.00
N GLU A 8 -24.93 -8.54 18.18
CA GLU A 8 -25.98 -9.11 17.31
C GLU A 8 -25.64 -9.53 15.86
N TRP A 9 -25.41 -10.83 15.71
CA TRP A 9 -25.56 -11.58 14.47
C TRP A 9 -26.96 -12.23 14.46
N PRO A 10 -27.81 -12.05 13.44
CA PRO A 10 -28.95 -12.93 13.26
C PRO A 10 -28.47 -14.23 12.62
N ALA A 11 -28.55 -15.31 13.38
CA ALA A 11 -28.41 -16.67 12.90
C ALA A 11 -29.66 -17.08 12.11
N GLN A 12 -29.52 -17.45 10.84
CA GLN A 12 -30.49 -18.32 10.17
C GLN A 12 -29.79 -19.31 9.23
N LEU A 13 -29.85 -20.57 9.67
CA LEU A 13 -30.04 -21.82 8.91
C LEU A 13 -28.91 -22.35 8.02
N LEU A 14 -28.18 -23.28 8.62
CA LEU A 14 -27.58 -24.45 7.98
C LEU A 14 -28.67 -25.30 7.29
N SER A 15 -28.47 -25.58 6.00
CA SER A 15 -28.99 -26.79 5.35
C SER A 15 -27.94 -27.32 4.37
N PRO A 16 -27.71 -28.65 4.31
CA PRO A 16 -26.67 -29.24 3.47
C PRO A 16 -27.15 -29.29 2.01
N ILE A 17 -26.41 -28.69 1.09
CA ILE A 17 -26.67 -28.82 -0.34
C ILE A 17 -25.76 -29.93 -0.88
N THR A 18 -26.36 -31.09 -1.11
CA THR A 18 -25.87 -32.16 -1.96
C THR A 18 -25.72 -31.65 -3.39
N SER A 19 -24.62 -32.03 -4.05
CA SER A 19 -24.35 -31.70 -5.45
C SER A 19 -25.32 -32.41 -6.40
N PRO A 20 -25.81 -31.72 -7.44
CA PRO A 20 -26.05 -32.35 -8.71
C PRO A 20 -25.12 -31.76 -9.78
N GLN A 21 -24.41 -32.64 -10.47
CA GLN A 21 -23.79 -32.36 -11.75
C GLN A 21 -24.86 -31.75 -12.67
N THR A 22 -24.67 -30.50 -13.12
CA THR A 22 -25.48 -29.95 -14.19
C THR A 22 -24.60 -29.13 -15.12
N THR A 23 -24.38 -29.69 -16.31
CA THR A 23 -23.89 -29.05 -17.52
C THR A 23 -24.86 -27.92 -17.90
N TYR A 24 -24.37 -26.69 -17.98
CA TYR A 24 -25.14 -25.60 -18.59
C TYR A 24 -24.36 -24.88 -19.68
N THR A 25 -25.06 -24.80 -20.80
CA THR A 25 -24.76 -24.25 -22.11
C THR A 25 -24.53 -22.75 -22.06
N ILE A 26 -23.56 -22.30 -22.87
CA ILE A 26 -23.13 -20.91 -23.04
C ILE A 26 -24.30 -20.07 -23.60
N CYS A 27 -24.61 -18.95 -22.96
CA CYS A 27 -25.40 -17.87 -23.54
C CYS A 27 -24.61 -16.55 -23.41
N PRO A 28 -24.16 -15.92 -24.51
CA PRO A 28 -23.24 -14.78 -24.46
C PRO A 28 -24.01 -13.47 -24.52
N THR A 29 -24.18 -12.78 -23.39
CA THR A 29 -24.46 -11.34 -23.38
C THR A 29 -24.11 -10.76 -22.01
N SER A 30 -22.83 -10.47 -21.81
CA SER A 30 -22.37 -9.54 -20.79
C SER A 30 -21.23 -8.74 -21.38
N ILE A 31 -21.47 -7.44 -21.55
CA ILE A 31 -20.53 -6.46 -22.08
C ILE A 31 -19.31 -6.41 -21.14
N LEU A 32 -18.27 -7.14 -21.53
CA LEU A 32 -16.92 -7.13 -20.97
C LEU A 32 -16.04 -6.51 -22.07
N LEU A 33 -15.52 -5.32 -21.84
CA LEU A 33 -14.34 -4.83 -22.57
C LEU A 33 -13.42 -4.21 -21.53
N HIS A 34 -12.36 -4.92 -21.11
CA HIS A 34 -11.12 -5.22 -21.83
C HIS A 34 -10.16 -4.02 -21.82
N PHE A 35 -9.16 -4.10 -20.94
CA PHE A 35 -7.81 -3.66 -21.31
C PHE A 35 -7.46 -4.28 -22.68
N PRO A 36 -6.74 -3.57 -23.57
CA PRO A 36 -6.41 -4.11 -24.89
C PRO A 36 -5.91 -5.55 -24.74
N MET A 37 -6.57 -6.47 -25.46
CA MET A 37 -6.36 -7.91 -25.31
C MET A 37 -4.86 -8.21 -25.34
N ALA A 38 -4.30 -8.54 -24.18
CA ALA A 38 -3.00 -9.15 -24.08
C ALA A 38 -3.00 -10.37 -25.00
N LYS A 39 -1.90 -10.60 -25.72
CA LYS A 39 -1.70 -11.83 -26.50
C LYS A 39 -2.11 -13.04 -25.65
N PRO A 40 -2.70 -14.10 -26.24
CA PRO A 40 -3.11 -15.27 -25.49
C PRO A 40 -1.95 -15.75 -24.61
N ILE A 41 -2.15 -15.64 -23.29
CA ILE A 41 -1.14 -15.91 -22.27
C ILE A 41 -0.84 -17.40 -22.34
N SER A 42 0.24 -17.78 -22.99
CA SER A 42 0.64 -19.19 -23.11
C SER A 42 1.17 -19.75 -21.77
N SER A 43 1.50 -18.90 -20.81
CA SER A 43 2.09 -19.28 -19.51
C SER A 43 1.64 -18.35 -18.38
N PRO A 44 1.27 -18.87 -17.20
CA PRO A 44 0.73 -18.06 -16.11
C PRO A 44 1.75 -17.05 -15.57
N LEU A 45 1.29 -15.85 -15.20
CA LEU A 45 2.12 -14.79 -14.61
C LEU A 45 2.56 -15.10 -13.16
N HIS A 46 1.79 -15.95 -12.48
CA HIS A 46 2.12 -16.43 -11.14
C HIS A 46 1.60 -17.86 -10.95
N GLU A 47 2.19 -18.58 -10.01
CA GLU A 47 1.79 -19.94 -9.61
C GLU A 47 1.59 -20.00 -8.09
N LYS A 48 0.52 -20.67 -7.67
CA LYS A 48 0.14 -20.90 -6.27
C LYS A 48 0.53 -22.32 -5.88
N PHE A 49 1.43 -22.46 -4.93
CA PHE A 49 1.95 -23.76 -4.48
C PHE A 49 1.46 -24.10 -3.06
N PRO A 50 0.78 -25.23 -2.85
CA PRO A 50 0.52 -25.74 -1.51
C PRO A 50 1.83 -26.28 -0.91
N GLN A 51 2.15 -25.88 0.33
CA GLN A 51 3.31 -26.40 1.04
C GLN A 51 2.93 -27.72 1.74
N LYS A 52 3.79 -28.74 1.62
CA LYS A 52 3.59 -30.02 2.33
C LYS A 52 3.86 -29.83 3.82
N ASN A 53 2.86 -30.06 4.66
CA ASN A 53 2.93 -29.92 6.12
C ASN A 53 2.39 -31.15 6.88
N THR A 54 2.47 -32.35 6.30
CA THR A 54 1.88 -33.58 6.86
C THR A 54 2.35 -33.90 8.28
N LEU A 55 3.66 -33.83 8.54
CA LEU A 55 4.22 -34.06 9.87
C LEU A 55 3.71 -33.05 10.89
N HIS A 56 3.71 -31.76 10.52
CA HIS A 56 3.22 -30.68 11.39
C HIS A 56 1.74 -30.87 11.72
N ARG A 57 0.90 -31.23 10.73
CA ARG A 57 -0.52 -31.53 10.95
C ARG A 57 -0.72 -32.72 11.89
N ALA A 58 0.09 -33.76 11.78
CA ALA A 58 0.01 -34.91 12.70
C ALA A 58 0.39 -34.52 14.14
N LEU A 59 1.42 -33.69 14.29
CA LEU A 59 1.82 -33.13 15.59
C LEU A 59 0.72 -32.24 16.18
N ASP A 60 0.15 -31.33 15.38
CA ASP A 60 -0.94 -30.45 15.82
C ASP A 60 -2.16 -31.28 16.26
N LEU A 61 -2.58 -32.29 15.48
CA LEU A 61 -3.66 -33.19 15.87
C LEU A 61 -3.36 -33.93 17.18
N THR A 62 -2.12 -34.39 17.36
CA THR A 62 -1.71 -35.05 18.61
C THR A 62 -1.81 -34.10 19.80
N ILE A 63 -1.31 -32.86 19.65
CA ILE A 63 -1.40 -31.81 20.67
C ILE A 63 -2.87 -31.49 20.98
N PHE A 64 -3.73 -31.40 19.96
CA PHE A 64 -5.15 -31.17 20.14
C PHE A 64 -5.80 -32.25 21.01
N PHE A 65 -5.52 -33.54 20.75
CA PHE A 65 -6.03 -34.63 21.59
C PHE A 65 -5.49 -34.56 23.02
N LEU A 66 -4.22 -34.19 23.23
CA LEU A 66 -3.65 -34.01 24.56
C LEU A 66 -4.33 -32.87 25.32
N LEU A 67 -4.59 -31.73 24.67
CA LEU A 67 -5.31 -30.60 25.26
C LEU A 67 -6.74 -31.00 25.65
N LEU A 68 -7.47 -31.69 24.78
CA LEU A 68 -8.81 -32.19 25.11
C LEU A 68 -8.79 -33.17 26.28
N SER A 69 -7.80 -34.05 26.32
CA SER A 69 -7.62 -35.01 27.42
C SER A 69 -7.33 -34.31 28.74
N LEU A 70 -6.51 -33.26 28.73
CA LEU A 70 -6.23 -32.42 29.90
C LEU A 70 -7.51 -31.74 30.42
N LEU A 71 -8.28 -31.12 29.52
CA LEU A 71 -9.54 -30.47 29.88
C LEU A 71 -10.57 -31.45 30.45
N ALA A 72 -10.68 -32.64 29.84
CA ALA A 72 -11.53 -33.70 30.34
C ALA A 72 -11.09 -34.16 31.74
N TYR A 73 -9.78 -34.35 31.96
CA TYR A 73 -9.24 -34.71 33.26
C TYR A 73 -9.54 -33.67 34.34
N ARG A 74 -9.37 -32.37 34.03
CA ARG A 74 -9.73 -31.27 34.95
C ARG A 74 -11.19 -31.30 35.33
N LEU A 75 -12.08 -31.50 34.37
CA LEU A 75 -13.52 -31.55 34.58
C LEU A 75 -13.92 -32.75 35.45
N LEU A 76 -13.35 -33.93 35.18
CA LEU A 76 -13.63 -35.15 35.95
C LEU A 76 -13.09 -35.06 37.40
N SER A 77 -11.97 -34.37 37.59
CA SER A 77 -11.33 -34.20 38.91
C SER A 77 -11.84 -32.96 39.67
N LEU A 78 -12.82 -32.25 39.12
CA LEU A 78 -13.36 -31.00 39.69
C LEU A 78 -13.98 -31.21 41.08
N LYS A 79 -14.72 -32.31 41.24
CA LYS A 79 -15.39 -32.65 42.51
C LYS A 79 -14.40 -32.84 43.67
N ASN A 80 -13.21 -33.34 43.37
CA ASN A 80 -12.22 -33.70 44.39
C ASN A 80 -11.32 -32.51 44.78
N ASN A 81 -11.11 -31.56 43.86
CA ASN A 81 -10.11 -30.50 44.02
C ASN A 81 -10.69 -29.07 44.07
N GLY A 82 -12.01 -28.92 43.89
CA GLY A 82 -12.74 -27.69 44.15
C GLY A 82 -12.39 -26.52 43.21
N PHE A 83 -12.42 -25.29 43.75
CA PHE A 83 -12.37 -24.05 42.98
C PHE A 83 -11.07 -23.84 42.19
N THR A 84 -9.92 -24.25 42.73
CA THR A 84 -8.62 -24.11 42.03
C THR A 84 -8.61 -24.88 40.71
N TRP A 85 -9.26 -26.05 40.65
CA TRP A 85 -9.40 -26.82 39.41
C TRP A 85 -10.38 -26.18 38.43
N LEU A 86 -11.43 -25.51 38.93
CA LEU A 86 -12.35 -24.74 38.08
C LEU A 86 -11.61 -23.59 37.39
N LEU A 87 -10.81 -22.83 38.15
CA LEU A 87 -10.04 -21.73 37.61
C LEU A 87 -9.01 -22.21 36.58
N ALA A 88 -8.28 -23.28 36.89
CA ALA A 88 -7.34 -23.90 35.95
C ALA A 88 -8.06 -24.38 34.67
N PHE A 89 -9.21 -25.04 34.80
CA PHE A 89 -10.02 -25.49 33.66
C PHE A 89 -10.45 -24.33 32.76
N LEU A 90 -10.92 -23.21 33.34
CA LEU A 90 -11.33 -22.04 32.56
C LEU A 90 -10.14 -21.41 31.81
N CYS A 91 -9.00 -21.27 32.48
CA CYS A 91 -7.77 -20.76 31.86
C CYS A 91 -7.26 -21.68 30.74
N GLU A 92 -7.15 -22.98 31.00
CA GLU A 92 -6.69 -23.99 30.03
C GLU A 92 -7.67 -24.11 28.85
N SER A 93 -8.98 -23.96 29.10
CA SER A 93 -10.00 -23.94 28.04
C SER A 93 -9.82 -22.74 27.12
N TRP A 94 -9.55 -21.56 27.70
CA TRP A 94 -9.27 -20.36 26.93
C TRP A 94 -7.98 -20.49 26.10
N PHE A 95 -6.90 -21.01 26.69
CA PHE A 95 -5.66 -21.27 25.95
C PHE A 95 -5.85 -22.30 24.83
N THR A 96 -6.63 -23.35 25.08
CA THR A 96 -6.95 -24.36 24.06
C THR A 96 -7.76 -23.74 22.92
N PHE A 97 -8.73 -22.89 23.23
CA PHE A 97 -9.50 -22.16 22.23
C PHE A 97 -8.60 -21.25 21.36
N ILE A 98 -7.71 -20.46 21.97
CA ILE A 98 -6.74 -19.62 21.24
C ILE A 98 -5.78 -20.48 20.40
N TRP A 99 -5.36 -21.64 20.91
CA TRP A 99 -4.50 -22.58 20.18
C TRP A 99 -5.22 -23.13 18.94
N ILE A 100 -6.50 -23.51 19.05
CA ILE A 100 -7.32 -23.96 17.90
C ILE A 100 -7.40 -22.87 16.84
N LEU A 101 -7.66 -21.62 17.24
CA LEU A 101 -7.68 -20.50 16.30
C LEU A 101 -6.33 -20.34 15.59
N ASN A 102 -5.21 -20.41 16.33
CA ASN A 102 -3.87 -20.31 15.75
C ASN A 102 -3.48 -21.46 14.82
N VAL A 103 -3.96 -22.69 15.07
CA VAL A 103 -3.73 -23.82 14.15
C VAL A 103 -4.61 -23.69 12.91
N SER A 104 -5.85 -23.22 13.06
CA SER A 104 -6.75 -23.01 11.93
C SER A 104 -6.17 -22.03 10.89
N THR A 105 -5.49 -20.98 11.33
CA THR A 105 -4.83 -20.01 10.43
C THR A 105 -3.61 -20.58 9.71
N LYS A 106 -3.00 -21.67 10.21
CA LYS A 106 -1.80 -22.31 9.66
C LYS A 106 -2.10 -23.58 8.87
N TRP A 107 -3.36 -24.02 8.84
CA TRP A 107 -3.71 -25.37 8.38
C TRP A 107 -3.34 -25.64 6.93
N ASN A 108 -3.56 -24.66 6.05
CA ASN A 108 -3.35 -24.75 4.60
C ASN A 108 -2.27 -23.76 4.12
N PRO A 109 -0.97 -24.01 4.37
CA PRO A 109 0.08 -23.10 3.97
C PRO A 109 0.25 -23.08 2.45
N VAL A 110 0.29 -21.87 1.89
CA VAL A 110 0.46 -21.60 0.47
C VAL A 110 1.59 -20.61 0.25
N SER A 111 2.34 -20.81 -0.83
CA SER A 111 3.30 -19.85 -1.36
C SER A 111 2.94 -19.42 -2.78
N TYR A 112 3.30 -18.20 -3.14
CA TYR A 112 3.14 -17.66 -4.49
C TYR A 112 4.51 -17.47 -5.11
N LYS A 113 4.65 -17.89 -6.37
CA LYS A 113 5.81 -17.57 -7.21
C LYS A 113 5.33 -16.71 -8.37
N THR A 114 6.01 -15.59 -8.59
CA THR A 114 5.70 -14.64 -9.66
C THR A 114 6.79 -14.68 -10.73
N TYR A 115 6.41 -14.35 -11.97
CA TYR A 115 7.30 -14.42 -13.13
C TYR A 115 7.34 -13.08 -13.88
N PRO A 116 8.10 -12.08 -13.38
CA PRO A 116 8.25 -10.77 -14.05
C PRO A 116 8.64 -10.84 -15.52
N GLU A 117 9.51 -11.79 -15.88
CA GLU A 117 9.94 -12.01 -17.27
C GLU A 117 8.75 -12.30 -18.20
N ARG A 118 7.77 -13.10 -17.74
CA ARG A 118 6.56 -13.42 -18.51
C ARG A 118 5.65 -12.20 -18.63
N LEU A 119 5.59 -11.36 -17.60
CA LEU A 119 4.82 -10.11 -17.63
C LEU A 119 5.33 -9.18 -18.74
N LEU A 120 6.66 -8.98 -18.82
CA LEU A 120 7.29 -8.12 -19.82
C LEU A 120 7.23 -8.69 -21.24
N GLN A 121 7.02 -10.01 -21.39
CA GLN A 121 6.74 -10.64 -22.68
C GLN A 121 5.28 -10.48 -23.12
N CYS A 122 4.35 -10.51 -22.16
CA CYS A 122 2.91 -10.42 -22.41
C CYS A 122 2.45 -8.98 -22.64
N TYR A 123 3.03 -8.04 -21.90
CA TYR A 123 2.74 -6.61 -21.96
C TYR A 123 3.94 -5.86 -22.48
N ARG A 124 3.74 -5.03 -23.51
CA ARG A 124 4.75 -4.03 -23.85
C ARG A 124 4.92 -3.06 -22.69
N VAL A 125 6.09 -2.44 -22.59
CA VAL A 125 6.39 -1.40 -21.60
C VAL A 125 5.30 -0.32 -21.57
N ASP A 126 4.75 0.05 -22.72
CA ASP A 126 3.69 1.05 -22.85
C ASP A 126 2.30 0.56 -22.42
N GLU A 127 2.08 -0.74 -22.39
CA GLU A 127 0.81 -1.39 -21.99
C GLU A 127 0.72 -1.63 -20.48
N LEU A 128 1.83 -1.47 -19.76
CA LEU A 128 1.84 -1.54 -18.30
C LEU A 128 0.93 -0.46 -17.69
N PRO A 129 0.12 -0.83 -16.66
CA PRO A 129 -0.82 0.10 -16.05
C PRO A 129 -0.09 1.17 -15.21
N PRO A 130 -0.61 2.40 -15.16
CA PRO A 130 -0.10 3.39 -14.22
C PRO A 130 -0.26 2.95 -12.75
N VAL A 131 0.64 3.41 -11.88
CA VAL A 131 0.61 3.19 -10.43
C VAL A 131 0.91 4.50 -9.71
N ASP A 132 0.00 4.92 -8.83
CA ASP A 132 0.25 6.04 -7.93
C ASP A 132 0.91 5.53 -6.64
N MET A 133 2.00 6.15 -6.21
CA MET A 133 2.75 5.79 -5.00
C MET A 133 2.48 6.84 -3.93
N PHE A 134 2.05 6.42 -2.75
CA PHE A 134 1.70 7.27 -1.62
C PHE A 134 2.73 7.10 -0.52
N VAL A 135 3.41 8.19 -0.17
CA VAL A 135 4.32 8.27 0.96
C VAL A 135 3.71 9.21 1.99
N THR A 136 3.48 8.73 3.21
CA THR A 136 2.94 9.56 4.30
C THR A 136 4.02 9.89 5.32
N THR A 137 4.09 11.16 5.73
CA THR A 137 4.94 11.63 6.83
C THR A 137 4.13 12.55 7.76
N ALA A 138 4.33 12.39 9.06
CA ALA A 138 3.54 13.05 10.10
C ALA A 138 4.12 14.42 10.51
N ASP A 139 5.43 14.48 10.76
CA ASP A 139 6.08 15.68 11.28
C ASP A 139 7.62 15.60 11.14
N PRO A 140 8.30 16.67 10.70
CA PRO A 140 9.75 16.68 10.49
C PRO A 140 10.58 16.49 11.78
N MET A 141 10.02 16.73 12.97
CA MET A 141 10.73 16.53 14.25
C MET A 141 10.69 15.06 14.69
N LEU A 142 9.57 14.38 14.45
CA LEU A 142 9.42 12.96 14.76
C LEU A 142 10.03 12.08 13.66
N GLU A 143 9.91 12.53 12.42
CA GLU A 143 10.36 11.85 11.22
C GLU A 143 11.27 12.81 10.43
N PRO A 144 12.59 12.79 10.69
CA PRO A 144 13.54 13.65 10.00
C PRO A 144 13.36 13.58 8.47
N PRO A 145 13.31 14.71 7.75
CA PRO A 145 13.00 14.74 6.31
C PRO A 145 13.90 13.85 5.44
N ILE A 146 15.13 13.59 5.86
CA ILE A 146 16.06 12.69 5.17
C ILE A 146 15.54 11.25 5.08
N ILE A 147 14.74 10.80 6.05
CA ILE A 147 14.12 9.47 6.03
C ILE A 147 13.11 9.40 4.89
N THR A 148 12.18 10.36 4.84
CA THR A 148 11.20 10.51 3.75
C THR A 148 11.87 10.65 2.39
N VAL A 149 12.95 11.44 2.29
CA VAL A 149 13.72 11.62 1.05
C VAL A 149 14.31 10.30 0.56
N ASN A 150 14.88 9.48 1.43
CA ASN A 150 15.43 8.18 1.04
C ASN A 150 14.36 7.22 0.52
N THR A 151 13.20 7.21 1.15
CA THR A 151 12.03 6.44 0.68
C THR A 151 11.57 6.91 -0.70
N VAL A 152 11.41 8.23 -0.89
CA VAL A 152 11.02 8.80 -2.18
C VAL A 152 12.05 8.48 -3.26
N LEU A 153 13.35 8.68 -3.00
CA LEU A 153 14.42 8.36 -3.96
C LEU A 153 14.43 6.87 -4.32
N SER A 154 14.16 5.99 -3.35
CA SER A 154 14.03 4.56 -3.60
C SER A 154 12.86 4.22 -4.51
N LEU A 155 11.71 4.87 -4.32
CA LEU A 155 10.51 4.62 -5.12
C LEU A 155 10.63 5.21 -6.54
N LEU A 156 11.28 6.37 -6.69
CA LEU A 156 11.53 6.97 -8.01
C LEU A 156 12.49 6.14 -8.88
N ALA A 157 13.30 5.27 -8.26
CA ALA A 157 14.33 4.47 -8.91
C ALA A 157 13.94 2.99 -9.15
N VAL A 158 12.68 2.60 -8.94
CA VAL A 158 12.22 1.23 -9.21
C VAL A 158 12.23 0.88 -10.70
N ASP A 159 12.26 -0.42 -11.00
CA ASP A 159 12.25 -0.94 -12.37
C ASP A 159 10.80 -0.96 -12.89
N TYR A 160 10.28 0.23 -13.20
CA TYR A 160 8.99 0.42 -13.86
C TYR A 160 9.05 1.65 -14.78
N PRO A 161 8.21 1.76 -15.83
CA PRO A 161 8.28 2.90 -16.74
C PRO A 161 7.95 4.20 -16.01
N ALA A 162 8.82 5.20 -16.14
CA ALA A 162 8.71 6.44 -15.36
C ALA A 162 7.42 7.22 -15.68
N ASN A 163 6.96 7.18 -16.92
CA ASN A 163 5.69 7.76 -17.37
C ASN A 163 4.43 7.04 -16.86
N LYS A 164 4.59 5.92 -16.14
CA LYS A 164 3.51 5.17 -15.48
C LYS A 164 3.51 5.35 -13.97
N LEU A 165 4.49 6.07 -13.42
CA LEU A 165 4.65 6.26 -11.99
C LEU A 165 4.41 7.72 -11.61
N SER A 166 3.66 7.89 -10.52
CA SER A 166 3.45 9.19 -9.88
C SER A 166 3.58 9.05 -8.38
N CYS A 167 4.55 9.74 -7.79
CA CYS A 167 4.81 9.75 -6.36
C CYS A 167 4.10 10.94 -5.71
N TYR A 168 3.25 10.67 -4.73
CA TYR A 168 2.58 11.65 -3.90
C TYR A 168 3.09 11.54 -2.48
N VAL A 169 3.67 12.63 -1.97
CA VAL A 169 4.15 12.71 -0.59
C VAL A 169 3.15 13.54 0.21
N SER A 170 2.43 12.89 1.13
CA SER A 170 1.54 13.55 2.07
C SER A 170 2.31 13.95 3.31
N ASP A 171 2.37 15.25 3.57
CA ASP A 171 2.98 15.85 4.75
C ASP A 171 1.89 16.42 5.67
N ASP A 172 1.64 15.67 6.75
CA ASP A 172 0.66 16.02 7.76
C ASP A 172 1.14 17.14 8.71
N GLY A 173 2.43 17.47 8.66
CA GLY A 173 3.03 18.58 9.43
C GLY A 173 2.97 19.92 8.71
N ALA A 174 2.65 19.93 7.40
CA ALA A 174 2.73 21.10 6.53
C ALA A 174 4.09 21.82 6.64
N SER A 175 5.17 21.05 6.65
CA SER A 175 6.49 21.52 6.97
C SER A 175 7.19 22.11 5.74
N PRO A 176 7.61 23.39 5.77
CA PRO A 176 8.44 23.95 4.71
C PRO A 176 9.78 23.21 4.58
N LEU A 177 10.30 22.63 5.67
CA LEU A 177 11.53 21.82 5.66
C LEU A 177 11.34 20.52 4.87
N THR A 178 10.21 19.84 5.06
CA THR A 178 9.90 18.61 4.31
C THR A 178 9.77 18.92 2.82
N PHE A 179 9.08 20.01 2.46
CA PHE A 179 8.98 20.45 1.08
C PHE A 179 10.34 20.82 0.47
N TYR A 180 11.18 21.57 1.20
CA TYR A 180 12.56 21.87 0.79
C TYR A 180 13.40 20.61 0.56
N ALA A 181 13.32 19.64 1.48
CA ALA A 181 14.06 18.39 1.37
C ALA A 181 13.65 17.61 0.10
N LEU A 182 12.36 17.62 -0.26
CA LEU A 182 11.88 17.01 -1.51
C LEU A 182 12.34 17.76 -2.76
N LEU A 183 12.44 19.10 -2.71
CA LEU A 183 13.02 19.89 -3.80
C LEU A 183 14.49 19.54 -4.02
N GLU A 184 15.29 19.46 -2.97
CA GLU A 184 16.70 19.03 -3.07
C GLU A 184 16.80 17.56 -3.53
N ALA A 185 15.95 16.68 -3.02
CA ALA A 185 15.88 15.29 -3.45
C ALA A 185 15.54 15.17 -4.94
N SER A 186 14.68 16.04 -5.48
CA SER A 186 14.33 16.04 -6.90
C SER A 186 15.52 16.37 -7.80
N LYS A 187 16.45 17.22 -7.32
CA LYS A 187 17.71 17.52 -8.02
C LYS A 187 18.63 16.31 -8.02
N PHE A 188 18.78 15.67 -6.86
CA PHE A 188 19.59 14.45 -6.73
C PHE A 188 19.00 13.25 -7.50
N ALA A 189 17.68 13.13 -7.58
CA ALA A 189 17.00 12.06 -8.32
C ALA A 189 17.40 12.02 -9.80
N LYS A 190 17.69 13.17 -10.42
CA LYS A 190 18.20 13.27 -11.80
C LYS A 190 19.56 12.59 -12.00
N LEU A 191 20.33 12.41 -10.93
CA LEU A 191 21.60 11.72 -10.92
C LEU A 191 21.42 10.26 -10.47
N TRP A 192 20.68 10.05 -9.38
CA TRP A 192 20.49 8.75 -8.75
C TRP A 192 19.72 7.75 -9.61
N VAL A 193 18.61 8.16 -10.24
CA VAL A 193 17.74 7.25 -11.00
C VAL A 193 18.47 6.70 -12.24
N PRO A 194 19.15 7.51 -13.07
CA PRO A 194 19.94 6.99 -14.19
C PRO A 194 21.08 6.10 -13.74
N PHE A 195 21.82 6.47 -12.67
CA PHE A 195 22.89 5.65 -12.10
C PHE A 195 22.37 4.26 -11.68
N CYS A 196 21.25 4.25 -10.95
CA CYS A 196 20.55 3.05 -10.54
C CYS A 196 20.22 2.13 -11.72
N LYS A 197 19.59 2.68 -12.77
CA LYS A 197 19.18 1.91 -13.95
C LYS A 197 20.39 1.44 -14.78
N LYS A 198 21.39 2.30 -14.99
CA LYS A 198 22.62 2.01 -15.76
C LYS A 198 23.39 0.82 -15.20
N TYR A 199 23.55 0.75 -13.87
CA TYR A 199 24.35 -0.31 -13.22
C TYR A 199 23.53 -1.41 -12.53
N GLY A 200 22.20 -1.45 -12.74
CA GLY A 200 21.36 -2.51 -12.17
C GLY A 200 21.39 -2.59 -10.64
N ILE A 201 21.53 -1.43 -9.96
CA ILE A 201 21.69 -1.36 -8.50
C ILE A 201 20.49 -1.96 -7.76
N GLN A 202 20.68 -3.01 -6.96
CA GLN A 202 19.54 -3.67 -6.31
C GLN A 202 18.91 -2.82 -5.19
N THR A 203 19.73 -2.25 -4.30
CA THR A 203 19.24 -1.40 -3.21
C THR A 203 18.98 0.01 -3.73
N ARG A 204 17.71 0.39 -3.93
CA ARG A 204 17.33 1.70 -4.49
C ARG A 204 17.36 2.84 -3.47
N ALA A 205 17.48 2.55 -2.18
CA ALA A 205 17.62 3.55 -1.13
C ALA A 205 19.10 3.98 -0.96
N PRO A 206 19.46 5.25 -1.22
CA PRO A 206 20.85 5.71 -1.16
C PRO A 206 21.53 5.47 0.19
N PHE A 207 20.87 5.82 1.31
CA PHE A 207 21.46 5.64 2.64
C PHE A 207 21.90 4.20 2.90
N ARG A 208 21.14 3.22 2.40
CA ARG A 208 21.42 1.81 2.61
C ARG A 208 22.40 1.25 1.59
N TYR A 209 22.39 1.79 0.37
CA TYR A 209 23.36 1.44 -0.65
C TYR A 209 24.77 1.87 -0.24
N PHE A 210 24.92 3.13 0.18
CA PHE A 210 26.22 3.70 0.57
C PHE A 210 26.67 3.32 1.99
N SER A 211 25.81 2.75 2.84
CA SER A 211 26.22 2.26 4.16
C SER A 211 27.09 0.99 4.10
N ARG A 212 27.17 0.32 2.95
CA ARG A 212 27.96 -0.89 2.75
C ARG A 212 29.28 -0.52 2.10
N GLU A 213 30.39 -1.02 2.65
CA GLU A 213 31.69 -0.84 2.02
C GLU A 213 31.70 -1.49 0.63
N LEU A 214 32.20 -0.74 -0.36
CA LEU A 214 32.37 -1.26 -1.70
C LEU A 214 33.54 -2.25 -1.69
N LEU A 215 33.24 -3.55 -1.70
CA LEU A 215 34.27 -4.57 -1.86
C LEU A 215 34.87 -4.45 -3.28
N PRO A 216 36.21 -4.38 -3.43
CA PRO A 216 36.85 -4.40 -4.73
C PRO A 216 36.56 -5.73 -5.41
N SER A 217 35.73 -5.74 -6.45
CA SER A 217 35.58 -6.86 -7.36
C SER A 217 36.41 -6.62 -8.62
N HIS A 218 36.91 -7.70 -9.23
CA HIS A 218 37.56 -7.63 -10.54
C HIS A 218 36.62 -7.13 -11.67
N ASP A 219 35.32 -7.05 -11.40
CA ASP A 219 34.28 -6.66 -12.36
C ASP A 219 33.94 -5.16 -12.33
N ASN A 220 34.43 -4.40 -11.35
CA ASN A 220 34.12 -2.97 -11.25
C ASN A 220 34.91 -2.17 -12.27
N SER A 221 34.25 -1.68 -13.33
CA SER A 221 34.88 -0.80 -14.31
C SER A 221 35.36 0.51 -13.67
N THR A 222 36.43 1.10 -14.23
CA THR A 222 36.94 2.39 -13.75
C THR A 222 35.89 3.50 -13.86
N GLU A 223 35.06 3.47 -14.91
CA GLU A 223 33.93 4.38 -15.10
C GLU A 223 32.91 4.25 -13.97
N PHE A 224 32.52 3.03 -13.61
CA PHE A 224 31.60 2.78 -12.49
C PHE A 224 32.17 3.34 -11.19
N LEU A 225 33.46 3.11 -10.88
CA LEU A 225 34.07 3.60 -9.64
C LEU A 225 34.14 5.13 -9.58
N GLN A 226 34.34 5.80 -10.71
CA GLN A 226 34.33 7.26 -10.80
C GLN A 226 32.91 7.81 -10.59
N GLU A 227 31.92 7.24 -11.28
CA GLU A 227 30.52 7.66 -11.10
C GLU A 227 30.01 7.34 -9.69
N TYR A 228 30.34 6.17 -9.13
CA TYR A 228 29.99 5.78 -7.77
C TYR A 228 30.45 6.84 -6.75
N ARG A 229 31.73 7.23 -6.79
CA ARG A 229 32.28 8.26 -5.88
C ARG A 229 31.54 9.59 -6.05
N LYS A 230 31.35 10.02 -7.30
CA LYS A 230 30.62 11.26 -7.59
C LYS A 230 29.20 11.24 -7.01
N ILE A 231 28.45 10.16 -7.21
CA ILE A 231 27.06 10.06 -6.72
C ILE A 231 27.03 9.96 -5.18
N MET A 232 28.00 9.29 -4.57
CA MET A 232 28.15 9.25 -3.11
C MET A 232 28.39 10.64 -2.54
N ASP A 233 29.30 11.42 -3.14
CA ASP A 233 29.60 12.79 -2.71
C ASP A 233 28.37 13.71 -2.85
N GLU A 234 27.63 13.61 -3.96
CA GLU A 234 26.38 14.35 -4.18
C GLU A 234 25.28 13.95 -3.17
N TYR A 235 25.23 12.69 -2.75
CA TYR A 235 24.30 12.22 -1.72
C TYR A 235 24.66 12.79 -0.34
N GLU A 236 25.94 12.79 0.03
CA GLU A 236 26.39 13.40 1.29
C GLU A 236 26.15 14.91 1.31
N GLU A 237 26.33 15.59 0.18
CA GLU A 237 26.00 17.00 0.03
C GLU A 237 24.48 17.26 0.19
N LEU A 238 23.62 16.41 -0.38
CA LEU A 238 22.17 16.46 -0.15
C LEU A 238 21.84 16.33 1.34
N ARG A 239 22.43 15.35 2.04
CA ARG A 239 22.22 15.16 3.48
C ARG A 239 22.63 16.41 4.26
N ARG A 240 23.81 16.96 3.97
CA ARG A 240 24.35 18.15 4.63
C ARG A 240 23.46 19.38 4.42
N ARG A 241 22.89 19.57 3.21
CA ARG A 241 21.94 20.68 2.95
C ARG A 241 20.67 20.55 3.78
N ILE A 242 20.08 19.35 3.84
CA ILE A 242 18.87 19.09 4.63
C ILE A 242 19.16 19.30 6.13
N GLU A 243 20.28 18.78 6.63
CA GLU A 243 20.70 18.95 8.03
C GLU A 243 20.94 20.43 8.36
N HIS A 244 21.64 21.16 7.50
CA HIS A 244 21.88 22.59 7.66
C HIS A 244 20.57 23.40 7.65
N ALA A 245 19.62 23.06 6.78
CA ALA A 245 18.29 23.69 6.75
C ALA A 245 17.48 23.40 8.03
N THR A 246 17.66 22.21 8.61
CA THR A 246 17.05 21.83 9.90
C THR A 246 17.57 22.71 11.03
N LEU A 247 18.89 23.00 11.05
CA LEU A 247 19.54 23.77 12.11
C LEU A 247 19.26 25.29 12.03
N LYS A 248 19.16 25.85 10.82
CA LYS A 248 19.10 27.32 10.63
C LYS A 248 17.71 27.95 10.73
N SER A 249 16.67 27.21 11.18
CA SER A 249 15.27 27.67 11.22
C SER A 249 14.92 28.51 9.99
N ILE A 250 14.84 27.83 8.84
CA ILE A 250 14.71 28.38 7.48
C ILE A 250 14.03 29.76 7.43
N SER A 251 14.81 30.85 7.49
CA SER A 251 14.27 32.22 7.53
C SER A 251 14.69 33.04 6.32
N HIS A 252 15.87 32.77 5.73
CA HIS A 252 16.36 33.47 4.55
C HIS A 252 16.11 32.73 3.22
N GLU A 253 16.12 31.39 3.20
CA GLU A 253 15.95 30.58 1.97
C GLU A 253 14.46 30.39 1.54
N LEU A 254 13.49 30.57 2.45
CA LEU A 254 12.05 30.47 2.18
C LEU A 254 11.43 31.73 1.54
N SER A 255 12.24 32.74 1.20
CA SER A 255 11.75 33.98 0.57
C SER A 255 11.39 33.80 -0.92
N THR A 256 11.54 32.59 -1.45
CA THR A 256 11.19 32.24 -2.84
C THR A 256 9.69 32.02 -3.00
N ALA A 257 9.17 32.31 -4.20
CA ALA A 257 7.74 32.23 -4.54
C ALA A 257 7.09 30.86 -4.21
N ASP A 258 7.89 29.79 -4.25
CA ASP A 258 7.44 28.43 -3.97
C ASP A 258 6.98 28.21 -2.52
N PHE A 259 7.54 28.99 -1.58
CA PHE A 259 7.29 28.82 -0.15
C PHE A 259 6.27 29.80 0.44
N VAL A 260 5.70 30.69 -0.37
CA VAL A 260 4.68 31.67 0.07
C VAL A 260 3.49 30.96 0.74
N ALA A 261 3.12 29.78 0.24
CA ALA A 261 2.03 28.96 0.80
C ALA A 261 2.28 28.47 2.25
N PHE A 262 3.53 28.49 2.71
CA PHE A 262 3.94 28.09 4.06
C PHE A 262 4.15 29.28 4.99
N SER A 263 3.91 30.51 4.52
CA SER A 263 4.01 31.70 5.36
C SER A 263 2.84 31.75 6.36
N ASN A 264 3.14 31.98 7.64
CA ASN A 264 2.16 32.13 8.72
C ASN A 264 1.20 30.95 8.95
N ILE A 265 1.56 29.72 8.51
CA ILE A 265 0.73 28.54 8.73
C ILE A 265 0.93 27.96 10.15
N LYS A 266 -0.12 27.35 10.69
CA LYS A 266 -0.06 26.56 11.93
C LYS A 266 -0.34 25.10 11.60
N LYS A 267 0.40 24.16 12.17
CA LYS A 267 0.27 22.70 11.91
C LYS A 267 -1.17 22.16 11.99
N GLY A 268 -2.01 22.69 12.88
CA GLY A 268 -3.42 22.27 13.03
C GLY A 268 -4.44 23.17 12.34
N SER A 269 -4.00 24.21 11.63
CA SER A 269 -4.86 25.23 11.03
C SER A 269 -4.17 25.86 9.83
N HIS A 270 -4.36 25.28 8.65
CA HIS A 270 -3.78 25.76 7.40
C HIS A 270 -4.58 25.27 6.18
N PRO A 271 -4.59 26.02 5.06
CA PRO A 271 -5.24 25.58 3.84
C PRO A 271 -4.50 24.40 3.20
N THR A 272 -5.14 23.77 2.21
CA THR A 272 -4.49 22.76 1.36
C THR A 272 -3.29 23.37 0.61
N ILE A 273 -2.16 22.68 0.65
CA ILE A 273 -0.96 23.01 -0.13
C ILE A 273 -0.65 21.83 -1.05
N ILE A 274 -0.73 22.04 -2.37
CA ILE A 274 -0.31 21.04 -3.37
C ILE A 274 0.76 21.67 -4.26
N LYS A 275 1.89 21.00 -4.41
CA LYS A 275 3.03 21.46 -5.23
C LYS A 275 3.53 20.33 -6.11
N VAL A 276 3.53 20.53 -7.42
CA VAL A 276 4.14 19.60 -8.38
C VAL A 276 5.64 19.91 -8.44
N ILE A 277 6.48 18.98 -7.96
CA ILE A 277 7.93 19.14 -7.87
C ILE A 277 8.62 18.62 -9.14
N LEU A 278 8.23 17.42 -9.59
CA LEU A 278 8.70 16.83 -10.84
C LEU A 278 7.53 16.49 -11.73
N GLU A 279 7.64 16.85 -13.01
CA GLU A 279 6.63 16.56 -14.02
C GLU A 279 7.28 15.99 -15.29
N ASN A 280 6.89 14.76 -15.65
CA ASN A 280 7.33 14.10 -16.88
C ASN A 280 6.45 14.52 -18.06
N LYS A 281 6.57 15.79 -18.48
CA LYS A 281 5.76 16.37 -19.58
C LYS A 281 5.88 15.61 -20.89
N GLU A 282 7.08 15.11 -21.17
CA GLU A 282 7.39 14.36 -22.38
C GLU A 282 6.91 12.89 -22.33
N SER A 283 6.31 12.45 -21.23
CA SER A 283 5.80 11.08 -21.04
C SER A 283 6.85 9.99 -21.34
N ARG A 284 8.11 10.28 -20.98
CA ARG A 284 9.26 9.40 -21.22
C ARG A 284 9.33 8.24 -20.23
N SER A 285 9.51 7.02 -20.72
CA SER A 285 9.67 5.82 -19.88
C SER A 285 11.03 5.77 -19.16
N ASP A 286 12.06 6.36 -19.75
CA ASP A 286 13.43 6.48 -19.21
C ASP A 286 13.65 7.73 -18.34
N GLY A 287 12.65 8.63 -18.28
CA GLY A 287 12.70 9.84 -17.48
C GLY A 287 12.53 9.61 -15.97
N LEU A 288 12.11 10.67 -15.28
CA LEU A 288 11.74 10.63 -13.86
C LEU A 288 10.23 10.51 -13.70
N PRO A 289 9.74 9.74 -12.71
CA PRO A 289 8.33 9.77 -12.33
C PRO A 289 7.87 11.16 -11.88
N HIS A 290 6.55 11.38 -11.90
CA HIS A 290 6.00 12.59 -11.29
C HIS A 290 6.25 12.59 -9.78
N LEU A 291 6.49 13.76 -9.19
CA LEU A 291 6.61 13.94 -7.75
C LEU A 291 5.73 15.12 -7.31
N VAL A 292 4.76 14.85 -6.45
CA VAL A 292 3.77 15.82 -5.97
C VAL A 292 3.81 15.87 -4.45
N TYR A 293 4.06 17.05 -3.90
CA TYR A 293 3.88 17.32 -2.47
C TYR A 293 2.43 17.67 -2.19
N VAL A 294 1.86 17.07 -1.14
CA VAL A 294 0.49 17.29 -0.69
C VAL A 294 0.50 17.55 0.80
N SER A 295 -0.05 18.67 1.22
CA SER A 295 -0.48 18.89 2.59
C SER A 295 -1.97 19.23 2.56
N ARG A 296 -2.77 18.39 3.20
CA ARG A 296 -4.22 18.54 3.26
C ARG A 296 -4.62 19.73 4.12
N GLU A 297 -5.78 20.32 3.86
CA GLU A 297 -6.32 21.33 4.77
C GLU A 297 -6.55 20.75 6.16
N LYS A 298 -6.19 21.51 7.20
CA LYS A 298 -6.50 21.23 8.59
C LYS A 298 -7.20 22.43 9.19
N ASP A 299 -8.29 22.17 9.90
CA ASP A 299 -9.03 23.15 10.70
C ASP A 299 -9.33 22.52 12.06
N PRO A 300 -9.10 23.21 13.20
CA PRO A 300 -9.34 22.67 14.54
C PRO A 300 -10.78 22.20 14.81
N LYS A 301 -11.76 22.68 14.03
CA LYS A 301 -13.18 22.29 14.12
C LYS A 301 -13.47 20.97 13.41
N HIS A 302 -12.51 20.43 12.67
CA HIS A 302 -12.68 19.27 11.80
C HIS A 302 -11.75 18.14 12.24
N PRO A 303 -12.27 16.94 12.54
CA PRO A 303 -11.42 15.79 12.84
C PRO A 303 -10.63 15.41 11.58
N HIS A 304 -9.32 15.26 11.73
CA HIS A 304 -8.45 14.95 10.59
C HIS A 304 -8.11 13.45 10.46
N HIS A 305 -8.51 12.58 11.38
CA HIS A 305 -8.36 11.12 11.24
C HIS A 305 -6.93 10.63 10.90
N TYR A 306 -5.90 11.28 11.48
CA TYR A 306 -4.48 10.89 11.36
C TYR A 306 -4.11 10.32 9.97
N LYS A 307 -3.59 9.09 9.91
CA LYS A 307 -3.10 8.47 8.68
C LYS A 307 -4.23 8.08 7.71
N ALA A 308 -5.38 7.54 8.14
CA ALA A 308 -6.45 7.26 7.15
C ALA A 308 -6.96 8.52 6.48
N GLY A 309 -7.10 9.62 7.20
CA GLY A 309 -7.51 10.88 6.59
C GLY A 309 -6.49 11.35 5.54
N ALA A 310 -5.20 11.19 5.81
CA ALA A 310 -4.14 11.53 4.85
C ALA A 310 -4.21 10.62 3.61
N MET A 311 -4.37 9.30 3.82
CA MET A 311 -4.55 8.31 2.76
C MET A 311 -5.81 8.55 1.92
N ASN A 312 -6.91 8.97 2.55
CA ASN A 312 -8.16 9.30 1.88
C ASN A 312 -8.03 10.55 1.02
N VAL A 313 -7.37 11.60 1.53
CA VAL A 313 -7.04 12.79 0.74
C VAL A 313 -6.14 12.43 -0.44
N LEU A 314 -5.06 11.66 -0.23
CA LEU A 314 -4.18 11.20 -1.31
C LEU A 314 -4.94 10.42 -2.37
N THR A 315 -5.87 9.55 -1.96
CA THR A 315 -6.72 8.78 -2.87
C THR A 315 -7.59 9.70 -3.74
N ARG A 316 -8.13 10.80 -3.18
CA ARG A 316 -8.91 11.80 -3.95
C ARG A 316 -8.03 12.65 -4.86
N VAL A 317 -6.96 13.22 -4.31
CA VAL A 317 -5.99 14.07 -5.03
C VAL A 317 -5.42 13.35 -6.24
N SER A 318 -4.85 12.16 -6.05
CA SER A 318 -4.34 11.34 -7.14
C SER A 318 -5.44 10.95 -8.13
N GLY A 319 -6.67 10.67 -7.67
CA GLY A 319 -7.81 10.37 -8.55
C GLY A 319 -8.25 11.56 -9.41
N ALA A 320 -8.05 12.79 -8.95
CA ALA A 320 -8.31 14.01 -9.72
C ALA A 320 -7.16 14.36 -10.68
N MET A 321 -5.92 13.97 -10.35
CA MET A 321 -4.71 14.32 -11.10
C MET A 321 -4.30 13.27 -12.14
N THR A 322 -3.92 12.06 -11.69
CA THR A 322 -3.35 10.99 -12.53
C THR A 322 -4.32 9.84 -12.74
N ASN A 323 -5.18 9.59 -11.76
CA ASN A 323 -6.22 8.56 -11.77
C ASN A 323 -5.65 7.18 -12.16
N ALA A 324 -4.56 6.75 -11.52
CA ALA A 324 -3.98 5.45 -11.81
C ALA A 324 -4.89 4.30 -11.32
N PRO A 325 -5.02 3.18 -12.05
CA PRO A 325 -5.87 2.06 -11.64
C PRO A 325 -5.35 1.32 -10.39
N PHE A 326 -4.05 1.43 -10.09
CA PHE A 326 -3.41 0.83 -8.93
C PHE A 326 -2.74 1.90 -8.08
N MET A 327 -2.67 1.65 -6.77
CA MET A 327 -2.04 2.53 -5.79
C MET A 327 -1.13 1.72 -4.89
N LEU A 328 0.05 2.22 -4.58
CA LEU A 328 0.96 1.67 -3.58
C LEU A 328 0.99 2.63 -2.39
N ASN A 329 0.85 2.14 -1.17
CA ASN A 329 1.08 2.95 0.03
C ASN A 329 2.34 2.50 0.77
N VAL A 330 3.13 3.49 1.22
CA VAL A 330 4.42 3.29 1.86
C VAL A 330 4.59 4.32 2.99
N ASP A 331 5.11 3.86 4.13
CA ASP A 331 5.51 4.75 5.22
C ASP A 331 6.84 5.44 4.92
N CYS A 332 7.08 6.60 5.54
CA CYS A 332 8.27 7.39 5.28
C CYS A 332 9.59 6.66 5.56
N ASP A 333 9.58 5.65 6.43
CA ASP A 333 10.73 4.82 6.85
C ASP A 333 10.88 3.51 6.05
N MET A 334 10.03 3.29 5.05
CA MET A 334 10.01 2.06 4.25
C MET A 334 10.52 2.31 2.82
N TYR A 335 11.46 1.51 2.35
CA TYR A 335 12.01 1.64 1.00
C TYR A 335 11.87 0.34 0.19
N ALA A 336 11.97 0.46 -1.15
CA ALA A 336 11.95 -0.69 -2.04
C ALA A 336 13.31 -1.41 -2.00
N ASN A 337 13.34 -2.56 -1.34
CA ASN A 337 14.52 -3.41 -1.24
C ASN A 337 14.73 -4.34 -2.46
N ASN A 338 13.71 -4.46 -3.32
CA ASN A 338 13.76 -5.15 -4.61
C ASN A 338 13.28 -4.18 -5.68
N PRO A 339 14.10 -3.85 -6.69
CA PRO A 339 13.72 -2.87 -7.70
C PRO A 339 12.59 -3.36 -8.61
N GLN A 340 12.38 -4.67 -8.73
CA GLN A 340 11.32 -5.28 -9.53
C GLN A 340 10.00 -5.48 -8.76
N ILE A 341 9.85 -4.94 -7.54
CA ILE A 341 8.68 -5.18 -6.70
C ILE A 341 7.35 -4.83 -7.40
N PHE A 342 7.35 -3.81 -8.26
CA PHE A 342 6.19 -3.43 -9.07
C PHE A 342 5.80 -4.52 -10.07
N HIS A 343 6.77 -5.12 -10.77
CA HIS A 343 6.49 -6.24 -11.67
C HIS A 343 5.96 -7.46 -10.93
N HIS A 344 6.51 -7.77 -9.75
CA HIS A 344 5.99 -8.86 -8.91
C HIS A 344 4.54 -8.61 -8.49
N ALA A 345 4.21 -7.39 -8.06
CA ALA A 345 2.84 -7.02 -7.72
C ALA A 345 1.91 -7.11 -8.93
N MET A 346 2.35 -6.62 -10.10
CA MET A 346 1.57 -6.69 -11.34
C MET A 346 1.37 -8.14 -11.82
N CYS A 347 2.31 -9.06 -11.60
CA CYS A 347 2.11 -10.48 -11.91
C CYS A 347 0.92 -11.09 -11.14
N LEU A 348 0.71 -10.66 -9.90
CA LEU A 348 -0.40 -11.10 -9.07
C LEU A 348 -1.69 -10.38 -9.48
N LEU A 349 -1.67 -9.04 -9.55
CA LEU A 349 -2.85 -8.23 -9.87
C LEU A 349 -3.37 -8.45 -11.30
N LEU A 350 -2.50 -8.54 -12.30
CA LEU A 350 -2.90 -8.77 -13.69
C LEU A 350 -3.09 -10.26 -14.01
N GLY A 351 -2.47 -11.16 -13.22
CA GLY A 351 -2.65 -12.60 -13.36
C GLY A 351 -3.96 -13.13 -12.77
N SER A 352 -4.59 -12.39 -11.85
CA SER A 352 -5.94 -12.68 -11.33
C SER A 352 -7.02 -12.29 -12.34
N LYS A 353 -8.12 -13.06 -12.43
CA LYS A 353 -9.12 -12.85 -13.49
C LYS A 353 -9.83 -11.50 -13.40
N ASN A 354 -10.09 -11.05 -12.18
CA ASN A 354 -10.74 -9.76 -11.89
C ASN A 354 -10.52 -9.37 -10.42
N GLU A 355 -11.22 -8.32 -9.98
CA GLU A 355 -11.20 -7.80 -8.61
C GLU A 355 -11.78 -8.78 -7.56
N GLN A 356 -12.52 -9.82 -7.98
CA GLN A 356 -13.01 -10.88 -7.09
C GLN A 356 -11.88 -11.71 -6.53
N ASP A 357 -10.88 -11.96 -7.36
CA ASP A 357 -9.79 -12.88 -7.04
C ASP A 357 -8.66 -12.19 -6.29
N CYS A 358 -8.48 -10.87 -6.45
CA CYS A 358 -7.42 -10.12 -5.79
C CYS A 358 -7.75 -8.63 -5.69
N GLY A 359 -8.01 -8.15 -4.47
CA GLY A 359 -8.24 -6.72 -4.21
C GLY A 359 -6.96 -5.91 -3.94
N PHE A 360 -5.96 -6.54 -3.35
CA PHE A 360 -4.65 -5.95 -3.08
C PHE A 360 -3.55 -7.01 -2.98
N VAL A 361 -2.29 -6.57 -3.06
CA VAL A 361 -1.09 -7.37 -2.86
C VAL A 361 -0.27 -6.76 -1.74
N GLN A 362 -0.17 -7.47 -0.62
CA GLN A 362 0.61 -7.06 0.54
C GLN A 362 2.03 -7.61 0.46
N SER A 363 3.03 -6.73 0.56
CA SER A 363 4.42 -7.13 0.71
C SER A 363 4.74 -7.37 2.20
N PRO A 364 5.53 -8.39 2.55
CA PRO A 364 6.04 -8.54 3.92
C PRO A 364 6.91 -7.34 4.31
N GLN A 365 6.75 -6.84 5.54
CA GLN A 365 7.66 -5.81 6.08
C GLN A 365 8.95 -6.47 6.58
N CYS A 366 10.08 -5.91 6.19
CA CYS A 366 11.40 -6.34 6.62
C CYS A 366 12.13 -5.16 7.25
N PHE A 367 12.45 -5.26 8.54
CA PHE A 367 13.13 -4.19 9.27
C PHE A 367 14.65 -4.34 9.15
N TYR A 368 15.32 -3.27 8.74
CA TYR A 368 16.77 -3.22 8.64
C TYR A 368 17.40 -2.96 10.03
N ASP A 369 18.69 -3.26 10.14
CA ASP A 369 19.53 -3.05 11.34
C ASP A 369 18.98 -3.69 12.62
N GLY A 370 18.22 -4.78 12.47
CA GLY A 370 17.81 -5.63 13.58
C GLY A 370 19.01 -6.31 14.25
N LEU A 371 18.89 -6.50 15.56
CA LEU A 371 19.83 -7.30 16.34
C LEU A 371 19.88 -8.73 15.80
N LYS A 372 21.08 -9.32 15.72
CA LYS A 372 21.28 -10.66 15.15
C LYS A 372 20.49 -11.75 15.88
N ASP A 373 20.35 -11.59 17.18
CA ASP A 373 19.62 -12.48 18.10
C ASP A 373 18.15 -12.06 18.30
N ASP A 374 17.73 -10.89 17.76
CA ASP A 374 16.39 -10.32 17.81
C ASP A 374 15.61 -10.60 19.12
N PRO A 375 16.14 -10.21 20.29
CA PRO A 375 15.53 -10.54 21.58
C PRO A 375 14.14 -9.91 21.77
N PHE A 376 13.82 -8.88 20.99
CA PHE A 376 12.53 -8.20 21.00
C PHE A 376 11.52 -8.77 20.00
N GLY A 377 11.95 -9.68 19.10
CA GLY A 377 11.09 -10.24 18.05
C GLY A 377 10.66 -9.22 16.99
N ASN A 378 11.42 -8.14 16.82
CA ASN A 378 11.10 -7.02 15.93
C ASN A 378 11.15 -7.41 14.46
N GLN A 379 11.83 -8.51 14.10
CA GLN A 379 11.88 -8.99 12.72
C GLN A 379 10.59 -9.70 12.29
N LEU A 380 9.65 -9.93 13.22
CA LEU A 380 8.34 -10.55 12.96
C LEU A 380 8.42 -11.87 12.17
N VAL A 381 9.54 -12.59 12.29
CA VAL A 381 9.83 -13.80 11.50
C VAL A 381 8.75 -14.85 11.67
N VAL A 382 8.23 -15.01 12.89
CA VAL A 382 7.16 -15.98 13.19
C VAL A 382 5.87 -15.63 12.45
N LEU A 383 5.49 -14.35 12.44
CA LEU A 383 4.30 -13.87 11.76
C LEU A 383 4.36 -14.16 10.26
N TYR A 384 5.45 -13.78 9.59
CA TYR A 384 5.53 -13.94 8.14
C TYR A 384 5.82 -15.37 7.69
N LYS A 385 6.77 -16.07 8.32
CA LYS A 385 7.17 -17.42 7.87
C LYS A 385 6.14 -18.48 8.24
N TYR A 386 5.54 -18.40 9.43
CA TYR A 386 4.66 -19.47 9.93
C TYR A 386 3.18 -19.14 9.80
N LEU A 387 2.73 -17.92 10.14
CA LEU A 387 1.32 -17.54 10.00
C LEU A 387 0.99 -17.07 8.58
N GLY A 388 1.86 -16.28 7.96
CA GLY A 388 1.62 -15.64 6.67
C GLY A 388 1.25 -16.63 5.56
N SER A 389 2.02 -17.71 5.41
CA SER A 389 1.73 -18.75 4.41
C SER A 389 0.37 -19.42 4.63
N GLY A 390 -0.03 -19.64 5.88
CA GLY A 390 -1.33 -20.24 6.21
C GLY A 390 -2.49 -19.30 5.91
N ILE A 391 -2.39 -18.05 6.33
CA ILE A 391 -3.37 -16.99 6.03
C ILE A 391 -3.52 -16.79 4.51
N ALA A 392 -2.40 -16.85 3.78
CA ALA A 392 -2.37 -16.78 2.32
C ALA A 392 -3.11 -17.94 1.63
N GLY A 393 -3.25 -19.09 2.28
CA GLY A 393 -4.01 -20.23 1.77
C GLY A 393 -5.50 -20.21 2.08
N LEU A 394 -5.95 -19.36 3.01
CA LEU A 394 -7.36 -19.15 3.33
C LEU A 394 -7.98 -18.09 2.42
N GLN A 395 -7.74 -16.80 2.72
CA GLN A 395 -8.30 -15.66 1.98
C GLN A 395 -7.22 -14.68 1.48
N GLY A 396 -5.97 -14.82 1.94
CA GLY A 396 -4.92 -13.84 1.68
C GLY A 396 -4.53 -13.06 2.94
N PRO A 397 -3.37 -12.38 2.93
CA PRO A 397 -2.89 -11.60 4.06
C PRO A 397 -3.82 -10.43 4.38
N THR A 398 -3.81 -9.99 5.64
CA THR A 398 -4.43 -8.72 6.04
C THR A 398 -3.59 -7.54 5.57
N TYR A 399 -4.22 -6.40 5.35
CA TYR A 399 -3.51 -5.14 5.18
C TYR A 399 -2.82 -4.75 6.50
N ILE A 400 -1.56 -4.33 6.43
CA ILE A 400 -0.72 -4.04 7.61
C ILE A 400 -0.14 -2.61 7.59
N GLY A 401 -0.75 -1.70 6.84
CA GLY A 401 -0.45 -0.27 6.93
C GLY A 401 0.58 0.30 5.95
N THR A 402 1.40 -0.53 5.29
CA THR A 402 2.46 -0.11 4.34
C THR A 402 2.86 -1.26 3.42
N GLY A 403 3.48 -0.95 2.28
CA GLY A 403 3.99 -1.93 1.31
C GLY A 403 2.90 -2.68 0.55
N CYS A 404 1.72 -2.07 0.40
CA CYS A 404 0.55 -2.73 -0.18
C CYS A 404 0.12 -2.08 -1.50
N PHE A 405 -0.05 -2.90 -2.54
CA PHE A 405 -0.59 -2.47 -3.82
C PHE A 405 -2.09 -2.73 -3.86
N HIS A 406 -2.88 -1.68 -3.96
CA HIS A 406 -4.33 -1.72 -3.99
C HIS A 406 -4.88 -1.48 -5.39
N ARG A 407 -6.02 -2.11 -5.70
CA ARG A 407 -6.86 -1.68 -6.81
C ARG A 407 -7.67 -0.46 -6.41
N ARG A 408 -7.59 0.61 -7.19
CA ARG A 408 -8.36 1.84 -6.91
C ARG A 408 -9.87 1.59 -6.89
N LYS A 409 -10.39 0.74 -7.79
CA LYS A 409 -11.82 0.39 -7.80
C LYS A 409 -12.28 -0.25 -6.48
N VAL A 410 -11.45 -1.12 -5.89
CA VAL A 410 -11.76 -1.78 -4.61
C VAL A 410 -11.74 -0.77 -3.47
N ILE A 411 -10.75 0.13 -3.46
CA ILE A 411 -10.72 1.28 -2.53
C ILE A 411 -11.95 2.18 -2.71
N TYR A 412 -12.45 2.32 -3.94
CA TYR A 412 -13.69 3.02 -4.27
C TYR A 412 -14.98 2.27 -3.91
N GLY A 413 -14.88 1.11 -3.25
CA GLY A 413 -16.02 0.35 -2.76
C GLY A 413 -16.66 -0.58 -3.80
N LEU A 414 -15.95 -0.88 -4.90
CA LEU A 414 -16.37 -1.92 -5.83
C LEU A 414 -16.17 -3.29 -5.19
N TRP A 415 -17.28 -4.02 -5.06
CA TRP A 415 -17.30 -5.38 -4.55
C TRP A 415 -16.86 -6.38 -5.61
N PRO A 416 -16.36 -7.55 -5.17
CA PRO A 416 -16.08 -8.69 -6.03
C PRO A 416 -17.15 -8.90 -7.11
N ASP A 417 -18.43 -8.98 -6.76
CA ASP A 417 -19.53 -9.26 -7.70
C ASP A 417 -19.79 -8.13 -8.74
N GLY A 418 -18.95 -7.10 -8.79
CA GLY A 418 -19.08 -5.95 -9.68
C GLY A 418 -20.12 -4.94 -9.21
N ARG A 419 -20.69 -5.11 -8.01
CA ARG A 419 -21.64 -4.17 -7.40
C ARG A 419 -20.93 -3.25 -6.41
N MET A 420 -21.58 -2.17 -5.98
CA MET A 420 -21.13 -1.38 -4.83
C MET A 420 -22.09 -1.63 -3.66
N GLU A 421 -21.59 -1.88 -2.44
CA GLU A 421 -22.44 -1.90 -1.23
C GLU A 421 -22.91 -0.49 -0.92
N ILE A 422 -24.05 -0.14 -1.48
CA ILE A 422 -24.81 1.01 -1.02
C ILE A 422 -26.25 0.52 -0.95
N LYS A 423 -26.74 0.22 0.28
CA LYS A 423 -28.11 -0.25 0.57
C LYS A 423 -29.13 0.46 -0.33
N GLY A 424 -29.66 -0.27 -1.31
CA GLY A 424 -30.65 0.20 -2.28
C GLY A 424 -30.45 -0.43 -3.64
N ARG A 425 -31.44 -1.23 -4.07
CA ARG A 425 -31.57 -1.93 -5.37
C ARG A 425 -30.43 -1.70 -6.39
N SER A 426 -29.72 -2.80 -6.66
CA SER A 426 -28.99 -3.10 -7.91
C SER A 426 -29.51 -2.24 -9.07
N GLY A 427 -28.71 -1.26 -9.47
CA GLY A 427 -29.05 -0.31 -10.52
C GLY A 427 -27.82 0.48 -10.93
N LYS A 428 -27.74 0.86 -12.21
CA LYS A 428 -26.67 1.67 -12.81
C LYS A 428 -26.27 2.83 -11.90
N LEU A 429 -24.98 3.17 -11.94
CA LEU A 429 -24.41 4.30 -11.21
C LEU A 429 -25.04 5.60 -11.78
N THR A 430 -26.04 6.16 -11.08
CA THR A 430 -26.63 7.45 -11.45
C THR A 430 -25.73 8.58 -10.95
N ASP A 431 -25.72 9.72 -11.64
CA ASP A 431 -24.87 10.86 -11.27
C ASP A 431 -25.08 11.32 -9.82
N GLU A 432 -26.33 11.29 -9.34
CA GLU A 432 -26.67 11.57 -7.93
C GLU A 432 -26.01 10.60 -6.94
N ARG A 433 -25.90 9.31 -7.30
CA ARG A 433 -25.24 8.30 -6.45
C ARG A 433 -23.74 8.53 -6.40
N ILE A 434 -23.12 8.89 -7.53
CA ILE A 434 -21.70 9.21 -7.60
C ILE A 434 -21.39 10.41 -6.72
N GLN A 435 -22.20 11.46 -6.80
CA GLN A 435 -22.03 12.66 -5.98
C GLN A 435 -22.19 12.35 -4.48
N LYS A 436 -23.20 11.57 -4.09
CA LYS A 436 -23.37 11.15 -2.69
C LYS A 436 -22.22 10.29 -2.16
N THR A 437 -21.59 9.49 -3.01
CA THR A 437 -20.46 8.64 -2.62
C THR A 437 -19.15 9.41 -2.57
N PHE A 438 -18.83 10.15 -3.64
CA PHE A 438 -17.52 10.73 -3.89
C PHE A 438 -17.42 12.24 -3.64
N GLY A 439 -18.54 12.93 -3.35
CA GLY A 439 -18.61 14.37 -3.15
C GLY A 439 -19.01 15.15 -4.41
N ASN A 440 -18.99 16.47 -4.31
CA ASN A 440 -19.58 17.36 -5.33
C ASN A 440 -18.61 17.81 -6.43
N SER A 441 -17.31 17.46 -6.35
CA SER A 441 -16.34 17.88 -7.37
C SER A 441 -16.64 17.21 -8.70
N LYS A 442 -16.91 18.03 -9.74
CA LYS A 442 -17.26 17.55 -11.08
C LYS A 442 -16.12 16.78 -11.74
N GLU A 443 -14.89 17.27 -11.60
CA GLU A 443 -13.72 16.62 -12.19
C GLU A 443 -13.44 15.28 -11.52
N PHE A 444 -13.44 15.24 -10.18
CA PHE A 444 -13.16 14.00 -9.46
C PHE A 444 -14.26 12.94 -9.62
N THR A 445 -15.53 13.34 -9.57
CA THR A 445 -16.64 12.39 -9.80
C THR A 445 -16.60 11.78 -11.20
N LYS A 446 -16.22 12.56 -12.22
CA LYS A 446 -16.01 12.08 -13.59
C LYS A 446 -14.86 11.09 -13.68
N THR A 447 -13.72 11.36 -13.04
CA THR A 447 -12.56 10.46 -13.06
C THR A 447 -12.84 9.17 -12.28
N ALA A 448 -13.54 9.25 -11.15
CA ALA A 448 -13.98 8.10 -10.38
C ALA A 448 -14.96 7.21 -11.18
N ALA A 449 -15.96 7.82 -11.84
CA ALA A 449 -16.91 7.11 -12.70
C ALA A 449 -16.20 6.35 -13.85
N ARG A 450 -15.18 6.99 -14.45
CA ARG A 450 -14.40 6.38 -15.54
C ARG A 450 -13.65 5.13 -15.08
N ILE A 451 -13.03 5.17 -13.90
CA ILE A 451 -12.36 3.99 -13.34
C ILE A 451 -13.34 2.90 -12.98
N LEU A 452 -14.46 3.24 -12.35
CA LEU A 452 -15.46 2.26 -11.93
C LEU A 452 -16.14 1.56 -13.11
N SER A 453 -16.34 2.26 -14.23
CA SER A 453 -16.90 1.69 -15.46
C SER A 453 -15.95 0.77 -16.23
N GLY A 454 -14.70 0.59 -15.77
CA GLY A 454 -13.71 -0.25 -16.45
C GLY A 454 -13.12 0.39 -17.71
N LEU A 455 -13.48 1.64 -18.01
CA LEU A 455 -12.84 2.49 -19.02
C LEU A 455 -11.49 3.00 -18.48
N SER A 456 -10.62 2.08 -18.09
CA SER A 456 -9.20 2.35 -17.82
C SER A 456 -8.40 2.46 -19.13
N GLY A 457 -9.03 3.00 -20.16
CA GLY A 457 -8.36 3.40 -21.38
C GLY A 457 -7.45 4.57 -21.07
N ILE A 458 -6.20 4.44 -21.52
CA ILE A 458 -5.20 5.49 -21.62
C ILE A 458 -5.90 6.72 -22.21
N SER A 459 -6.29 7.64 -21.35
CA SER A 459 -6.47 9.00 -21.81
C SER A 459 -5.06 9.44 -22.16
N HIS A 460 -4.78 9.52 -23.46
CA HIS A 460 -3.75 10.40 -24.00
C HIS A 460 -4.08 11.87 -23.66
N CYS A 461 -4.40 12.17 -22.40
CA CYS A 461 -4.18 13.50 -21.91
C CYS A 461 -2.72 13.49 -21.49
N PRO A 462 -1.84 14.30 -22.11
CA PRO A 462 -0.61 14.65 -21.41
C PRO A 462 -1.02 15.07 -20.00
N TYR A 463 -0.43 14.42 -18.99
CA TYR A 463 -0.67 14.78 -17.59
C TYR A 463 -0.09 16.18 -17.40
N ASP A 464 -0.87 17.20 -17.74
CA ASP A 464 -0.64 18.55 -17.26
C ASP A 464 -1.16 18.56 -15.82
N LEU A 465 -0.31 18.11 -14.91
CA LEU A 465 -0.63 18.05 -13.49
C LEU A 465 -0.89 19.45 -12.95
N LEU A 466 -0.23 20.45 -13.52
CA LEU A 466 -0.37 21.85 -13.12
C LEU A 466 -1.80 22.34 -13.33
N ASN A 467 -2.41 22.03 -14.48
CA ASN A 467 -3.83 22.35 -14.74
C ASN A 467 -4.83 21.59 -13.87
N ARG A 468 -4.38 20.53 -13.18
CA ARG A 468 -5.22 19.72 -12.27
C ARG A 468 -5.09 20.13 -10.80
N VAL A 469 -4.18 21.05 -10.47
CA VAL A 469 -3.91 21.46 -9.08
C VAL A 469 -5.15 22.04 -8.41
N GLU A 470 -5.92 22.89 -9.11
CA GLU A 470 -7.13 23.50 -8.53
C GLU A 470 -8.19 22.44 -8.19
N ALA A 471 -8.46 21.50 -9.10
CA ALA A 471 -9.37 20.38 -8.86
C ALA A 471 -8.86 19.47 -7.72
N ALA A 472 -7.55 19.28 -7.62
CA ALA A 472 -6.94 18.53 -6.53
C ALA A 472 -7.07 19.25 -5.17
N GLN A 473 -6.94 20.58 -5.15
CA GLN A 473 -7.11 21.40 -3.95
C GLN A 473 -8.55 21.35 -3.45
N GLU A 474 -9.54 21.41 -4.35
CA GLU A 474 -10.96 21.29 -4.03
C GLU A 474 -11.25 20.01 -3.20
N VAL A 475 -10.77 18.87 -3.69
CA VAL A 475 -11.03 17.55 -3.07
C VAL A 475 -10.17 17.26 -1.83
N ALA A 476 -9.18 18.10 -1.54
CA ALA A 476 -8.29 17.95 -0.39
C ALA A 476 -8.71 18.79 0.83
N THR A 477 -9.81 19.54 0.71
CA THR A 477 -10.38 20.34 1.80
C THR A 477 -10.89 19.47 2.94
N CYS A 478 -10.82 19.98 4.17
CA CYS A 478 -11.22 19.26 5.38
C CYS A 478 -12.73 18.99 5.46
N SER A 479 -13.53 19.79 4.76
CA SER A 479 -14.99 19.67 4.72
C SER A 479 -15.51 18.80 3.57
N TYR A 480 -14.65 18.41 2.62
CA TYR A 480 -15.05 17.69 1.41
C TYR A 480 -15.78 16.37 1.70
N GLU A 481 -15.45 15.72 2.81
CA GLU A 481 -15.96 14.40 3.17
C GLU A 481 -17.36 14.44 3.80
N TYR A 482 -17.84 15.61 4.24
CA TYR A 482 -19.14 15.70 4.90
C TYR A 482 -20.30 15.35 3.97
N GLY A 483 -21.20 14.51 4.47
CA GLY A 483 -22.35 14.03 3.69
C GLY A 483 -21.97 13.02 2.60
N THR A 484 -20.69 12.64 2.48
CA THR A 484 -20.21 11.65 1.52
C THR A 484 -20.05 10.26 2.16
N SER A 485 -19.51 9.30 1.41
CA SER A 485 -19.24 7.95 1.91
C SER A 485 -17.75 7.69 2.23
N TRP A 486 -16.90 8.71 2.11
CA TRP A 486 -15.48 8.65 2.49
C TRP A 486 -15.31 8.31 3.97
N GLY A 487 -14.33 7.45 4.29
CA GLY A 487 -14.05 7.06 5.67
C GLY A 487 -15.06 6.11 6.31
N THR A 488 -16.17 5.78 5.63
CA THR A 488 -17.23 4.93 6.18
C THR A 488 -17.46 3.69 5.33
N LYS A 489 -17.73 3.88 4.03
CA LYS A 489 -17.99 2.79 3.07
C LYS A 489 -16.95 2.72 1.96
N VAL A 490 -16.23 3.81 1.76
CA VAL A 490 -15.22 3.97 0.73
C VAL A 490 -13.91 4.30 1.43
N SER A 491 -12.80 3.84 0.85
CA SER A 491 -11.43 4.07 1.29
C SER A 491 -11.08 3.58 2.71
N CYS A 492 -10.00 4.09 3.29
CA CYS A 492 -9.60 3.76 4.67
C CYS A 492 -10.72 4.18 5.62
N LYS A 493 -11.19 3.23 6.44
CA LYS A 493 -12.28 3.47 7.39
C LYS A 493 -11.78 4.29 8.57
N TYR A 494 -12.60 5.21 9.04
CA TYR A 494 -12.33 5.98 10.25
C TYR A 494 -12.73 5.22 11.49
N LEU A 495 -11.74 4.91 12.31
CA LEU A 495 -11.88 4.22 13.59
C LEU A 495 -11.04 4.96 14.65
N GLU A 496 -11.41 4.85 15.92
CA GLU A 496 -10.79 5.67 16.98
C GLU A 496 -9.29 5.38 17.23
N GLN A 497 -8.76 4.20 16.87
CA GLN A 497 -7.38 3.80 17.22
C GLN A 497 -6.61 2.96 16.19
N GLN A 498 -7.25 2.17 15.31
CA GLN A 498 -6.60 1.37 14.26
C GLN A 498 -7.48 1.30 13.01
N GLU A 499 -6.90 1.54 11.84
CA GLU A 499 -7.60 1.72 10.54
C GLU A 499 -7.08 0.78 9.44
#